data_AF-A0A7S2GUA8-F1
#
_entry.id   AF-A0A7S2GUA8-F1
#
_cell.length_a   1.000
_cell.length_b   1.000
_cell.length_c   1.000
_cell.angle_alpha   90.00
_cell.angle_beta   90.00
_cell.angle_gamma   90.00
#
_symmetry.space_group_name_H-M   'P 1'
#
loop_
_entity.id
_entity.type
_entity.pdbx_description
1 polymer ?
#
loop_
_entity_poly.entity_id
_entity_poly.type
_entity_poly.pdbx_seq_one_letter_code
_entity_poly.pdbx_strand_id
1 'polypeptide(L)'
;QARDLQAPSGKGAGKGVKVGGKRVLFAKRKAEKEDANSTPLKIRKAQSLNKVQQQQAAACELTLRAREWRVLGARVQGGPMLPLGSPELGNVRPEQATVVLVYVDEEVRERKRLRIVESWGLDDTW
;
A
#
# COMPACT_ATOMS: atom_id res chain seq x y z
N GLN A 1 -8.87 1.95 78.66
CA GLN A 1 -9.77 0.86 79.11
C GLN A 1 -10.21 0.07 77.88
N ALA A 2 -10.21 -1.28 77.95
CA ALA A 2 -10.76 -2.31 77.03
C ALA A 2 -10.33 -2.27 75.53
N ARG A 3 -9.57 -3.22 74.95
CA ARG A 3 -9.84 -4.64 74.55
C ARG A 3 -11.09 -4.86 73.68
N ASP A 4 -10.88 -5.24 72.42
CA ASP A 4 -11.33 -6.48 71.72
C ASP A 4 -11.04 -6.35 70.20
N LEU A 5 -10.08 -7.09 69.61
CA LEU A 5 -10.18 -8.45 69.04
C LEU A 5 -11.40 -8.65 68.10
N GLN A 6 -11.19 -8.79 66.78
CA GLN A 6 -11.14 -10.11 66.09
C GLN A 6 -11.04 -9.95 64.55
N ALA A 7 -10.24 -10.84 63.95
CA ALA A 7 -9.86 -10.89 62.54
C ALA A 7 -10.89 -11.58 61.62
N PRO A 8 -10.88 -11.33 60.30
CA PRO A 8 -11.46 -12.25 59.33
C PRO A 8 -10.54 -13.46 59.07
N SER A 9 -11.08 -14.65 59.35
CA SER A 9 -10.71 -15.95 58.76
C SER A 9 -10.68 -15.86 57.23
N GLY A 10 -9.84 -16.53 56.43
CA GLY A 10 -8.92 -17.64 56.66
C GLY A 10 -8.87 -18.48 55.37
N LYS A 11 -7.67 -18.62 54.77
CA LYS A 11 -7.13 -19.73 53.96
C LYS A 11 -7.94 -20.24 52.73
N GLY A 12 -7.35 -20.51 51.56
CA GLY A 12 -5.95 -20.78 51.29
C GLY A 12 -5.63 -20.81 49.79
N ALA A 13 -4.37 -20.47 49.53
CA ALA A 13 -3.70 -20.51 48.24
C ALA A 13 -3.47 -21.96 47.78
N GLY A 14 -3.95 -22.29 46.58
CA GLY A 14 -3.51 -23.47 45.84
C GLY A 14 -2.17 -23.19 45.16
N LYS A 15 -1.09 -23.45 45.88
CA LYS A 15 0.29 -23.45 45.37
C LYS A 15 0.43 -24.44 44.20
N GLY A 16 0.85 -23.95 43.04
CA GLY A 16 1.61 -24.75 42.09
C GLY A 16 2.93 -25.15 42.74
N VAL A 17 3.12 -26.44 43.00
CA VAL A 17 4.37 -27.00 43.52
C VAL A 17 5.14 -27.58 42.34
N LYS A 18 6.31 -26.99 42.08
CA LYS A 18 7.32 -27.50 41.14
C LYS A 18 8.50 -27.97 41.98
N VAL A 19 8.71 -29.28 42.09
CA VAL A 19 9.93 -29.88 42.65
C VAL A 19 10.39 -30.97 41.69
N GLY A 20 11.70 -31.03 41.48
CA GLY A 20 12.35 -31.76 40.39
C GLY A 20 12.11 -33.27 40.36
N GLY A 21 12.42 -33.84 39.19
CA GLY A 21 12.81 -35.24 39.03
C GLY A 21 11.70 -36.27 39.10
N LYS A 22 10.98 -36.45 37.98
CA LYS A 22 10.12 -37.61 37.61
C LYS A 22 8.99 -37.99 38.58
N ARG A 23 7.76 -38.01 38.04
CA ARG A 23 6.75 -39.11 37.98
C ARG A 23 5.36 -38.47 37.81
N VAL A 24 4.37 -39.02 37.11
CA VAL A 24 4.20 -40.19 36.24
C VAL A 24 2.96 -39.88 35.41
N LEU A 25 2.97 -40.33 34.15
CA LEU A 25 1.87 -40.27 33.19
C LEU A 25 0.54 -40.77 33.76
N PHE A 26 -0.53 -39.98 33.59
CA PHE A 26 -1.85 -40.54 33.34
C PHE A 26 -2.26 -40.18 31.92
N ALA A 27 -1.98 -41.11 31.01
CA ALA A 27 -2.60 -41.15 29.70
C ALA A 27 -4.11 -41.41 29.89
N LYS A 28 -4.94 -40.45 29.48
CA LYS A 28 -6.33 -40.74 29.11
C LYS A 28 -6.57 -40.20 27.70
N ARG A 29 -7.22 -41.05 26.94
CA ARG A 29 -7.08 -41.25 25.49
C ARG A 29 -7.74 -40.18 24.65
N LYS A 30 -7.25 -40.11 23.41
CA LYS A 30 -7.77 -39.40 22.24
C LYS A 30 -9.30 -39.30 22.20
N ALA A 31 -9.79 -38.10 21.93
CA ALA A 31 -10.89 -37.90 21.01
C ALA A 31 -10.37 -36.92 19.94
N GLU A 32 -10.25 -37.43 18.72
CA GLU A 32 -10.12 -36.62 17.52
C GLU A 32 -11.24 -35.58 17.49
N LYS A 33 -10.86 -34.31 17.43
CA LYS A 33 -11.54 -33.35 16.58
C LYS A 33 -10.50 -32.40 16.03
N GLU A 34 -10.33 -32.60 14.74
CA GLU A 34 -9.62 -31.80 13.77
C GLU A 34 -10.18 -30.38 13.80
N ASP A 35 -9.49 -29.47 14.49
CA ASP A 35 -9.65 -28.04 14.28
C ASP A 35 -8.35 -27.53 13.68
N ALA A 36 -8.40 -27.30 12.37
CA ALA A 36 -7.35 -26.71 11.57
C ALA A 36 -6.94 -25.36 12.19
N ASN A 37 -5.94 -25.39 13.07
CA ASN A 37 -5.37 -24.18 13.63
C ASN A 37 -4.53 -23.53 12.53
N SER A 38 -5.21 -22.67 11.79
CA SER A 38 -4.69 -21.77 10.78
C SER A 38 -3.36 -21.19 11.24
N THR A 39 -2.26 -21.63 10.62
CA THR A 39 -1.02 -20.87 10.66
C THR A 39 -1.35 -19.42 10.31
N PRO A 40 -1.01 -18.43 11.14
CA PRO A 40 -1.23 -17.04 10.78
C PRO A 40 -0.40 -16.78 9.53
N LEU A 41 -1.08 -16.68 8.39
CA LEU A 41 -0.49 -16.21 7.15
C LEU A 41 0.15 -14.88 7.51
N LYS A 42 1.49 -14.83 7.50
CA LYS A 42 2.24 -13.59 7.68
C LYS A 42 1.75 -12.62 6.62
N ILE A 43 0.85 -11.73 7.01
CA ILE A 43 0.30 -10.68 6.15
C ILE A 43 1.51 -9.91 5.65
N ARG A 44 1.80 -10.03 4.36
CA ARG A 44 2.93 -9.34 3.74
C ARG A 44 2.72 -7.85 3.95
N LYS A 45 3.77 -7.21 4.47
CA LYS A 45 3.87 -5.79 4.84
C LYS A 45 2.95 -4.92 3.97
N ALA A 46 2.00 -4.24 4.60
CA ALA A 46 1.28 -3.14 3.98
C ALA A 46 2.31 -2.21 3.33
N GLN A 47 2.25 -2.05 2.00
CA GLN A 47 3.09 -1.08 1.34
C GLN A 47 2.75 0.29 1.92
N SER A 48 3.76 1.08 2.26
CA SER A 48 3.52 2.43 2.75
C SER A 48 2.73 3.22 1.70
N LEU A 49 1.84 4.09 2.15
CA LEU A 49 1.02 4.94 1.27
C LEU A 49 1.86 5.62 0.18
N ASN A 50 3.04 6.11 0.55
CA ASN A 50 4.00 6.72 -0.38
C ASN A 50 4.45 5.77 -1.49
N LYS A 51 4.69 4.49 -1.21
CA LYS A 51 5.09 3.51 -2.24
C LYS A 51 3.96 3.23 -3.20
N VAL A 52 2.72 3.14 -2.69
CA VAL A 52 1.53 2.96 -3.52
C VAL A 52 1.33 4.18 -4.44
N GLN A 53 1.45 5.39 -3.89
CA GLN A 53 1.36 6.63 -4.66
C GLN A 53 2.44 6.73 -5.74
N GLN A 54 3.69 6.36 -5.43
CA GLN A 54 4.79 6.34 -6.41
C GLN A 54 4.53 5.34 -7.54
N GLN A 55 4.06 4.14 -7.21
CA GLN A 55 3.71 3.14 -8.24
C GLN A 55 2.56 3.61 -9.12
N GLN A 56 1.55 4.23 -8.53
CA GLN A 56 0.43 4.78 -9.28
C GLN A 56 0.86 5.92 -10.19
N ALA A 57 1.70 6.83 -9.71
CA ALA A 57 2.27 7.90 -10.52
C ALA A 57 3.07 7.34 -11.71
N ALA A 58 3.93 6.33 -11.47
CA ALA A 58 4.68 5.65 -12.51
C ALA A 58 3.76 4.96 -13.53
N ALA A 59 2.69 4.30 -13.08
CA ALA A 59 1.72 3.66 -13.97
C ALA A 59 0.96 4.69 -14.82
N CYS A 60 0.57 5.83 -14.23
CA CYS A 60 -0.05 6.93 -14.96
C CYS A 60 0.91 7.51 -16.02
N GLU A 61 2.18 7.71 -15.67
CA GLU A 61 3.19 8.20 -16.60
C GLU A 61 3.40 7.23 -17.77
N LEU A 62 3.52 5.93 -17.50
CA LEU A 62 3.62 4.90 -18.55
C LEU A 62 2.39 4.90 -19.46
N THR A 63 1.20 5.08 -18.89
CA THR A 63 -0.05 5.14 -19.66
C THR A 63 -0.09 6.35 -20.58
N LEU A 64 0.31 7.52 -20.06
CA LEU A 64 0.39 8.75 -20.85
C LEU A 64 1.41 8.61 -21.99
N ARG A 65 2.60 8.07 -21.70
CA ARG A 65 3.62 7.79 -22.71
C ARG A 65 3.14 6.81 -23.78
N ALA A 66 2.48 5.72 -23.37
CA ALA A 66 1.95 4.71 -24.30
C ALA A 66 0.88 5.28 -25.24
N ARG A 67 0.10 6.25 -24.76
CA ARG A 67 -0.93 6.94 -25.55
C ARG A 67 -0.44 8.24 -26.18
N GLU A 68 0.85 8.55 -26.06
CA GLU A 68 1.49 9.74 -26.63
C GLU A 68 0.94 11.08 -26.12
N TRP A 69 0.31 11.07 -24.93
CA TRP A 69 -0.14 12.28 -24.24
C TRP A 69 0.96 12.80 -23.33
N ARG A 70 1.08 14.14 -23.26
CA ARG A 70 1.97 14.82 -22.32
C ARG A 70 1.15 15.66 -21.35
N VAL A 71 1.63 15.77 -20.11
CA VAL A 71 1.02 16.68 -19.13
C VAL A 71 1.60 18.08 -19.36
N LEU A 72 0.72 19.05 -19.62
CA LEU A 72 1.12 20.44 -19.81
C LEU A 72 1.06 21.22 -18.48
N GLY A 73 0.08 20.91 -17.64
CA GLY A 73 -0.13 21.62 -16.38
C GLY A 73 -1.43 21.22 -15.71
N ALA A 74 -1.86 22.03 -14.74
CA ALA A 74 -3.15 21.88 -14.09
C ALA A 74 -3.88 23.23 -14.06
N ARG A 75 -5.22 23.19 -14.12
CA ARG A 75 -6.09 24.35 -14.05
C ARG A 75 -6.98 24.25 -12.82
N VAL A 76 -7.10 25.35 -12.08
CA VAL A 76 -7.97 25.42 -10.89
C VAL A 76 -9.25 26.16 -11.26
N GLN A 77 -10.41 25.53 -11.07
CA GLN A 77 -11.75 26.15 -11.21
C GLN A 77 -11.93 27.12 -12.40
N GLY A 78 -11.50 26.73 -13.60
CA GLY A 78 -11.66 27.58 -14.81
C GLY A 78 -10.68 28.75 -14.92
N GLY A 79 -9.74 28.88 -14.00
CA GLY A 79 -8.67 29.88 -14.04
C GLY A 79 -7.60 29.62 -15.11
N PRO A 80 -6.47 30.35 -15.07
CA PRO A 80 -5.35 30.10 -15.97
C PRO A 80 -4.76 28.71 -15.74
N MET A 81 -4.09 28.18 -16.77
CA MET A 81 -3.30 26.97 -16.62
C MET A 81 -2.03 27.30 -15.84
N LEU A 82 -1.75 26.48 -14.82
CA LEU A 82 -0.57 26.59 -13.98
C LEU A 82 0.41 25.46 -14.32
N PRO A 83 1.72 25.75 -14.31
CA PRO A 83 2.74 24.72 -14.50
C PRO A 83 2.72 23.72 -13.35
N LEU A 84 3.09 22.47 -13.65
CA LEU A 84 3.23 21.45 -12.60
C LEU A 84 4.30 21.90 -11.59
N GLY A 85 3.97 21.82 -10.30
CA GLY A 85 4.86 22.25 -9.22
C GLY A 85 4.74 23.74 -8.86
N SER A 86 3.80 24.49 -9.44
CA SER A 86 3.51 25.84 -8.95
C SER A 86 3.04 25.79 -7.49
N PRO A 87 3.46 26.74 -6.64
CA PRO A 87 3.06 26.76 -5.23
C PRO A 87 1.55 26.93 -5.06
N GLU A 88 0.87 27.53 -6.04
CA GLU A 88 -0.59 27.70 -6.03
C GLU A 88 -1.32 26.36 -6.09
N LEU A 89 -0.73 25.34 -6.73
CA LEU A 89 -1.30 23.99 -6.77
C LEU A 89 -1.13 23.23 -5.45
N GLY A 90 -0.19 23.63 -4.59
CA GLY A 90 0.14 22.89 -3.36
C GLY A 90 -0.99 22.81 -2.34
N ASN A 91 -1.88 23.81 -2.32
CA ASN A 91 -3.02 23.89 -1.39
C ASN A 91 -4.37 23.61 -2.07
N VAL A 92 -4.38 23.29 -3.36
CA VAL A 92 -5.62 23.06 -4.12
C VAL A 92 -6.08 21.63 -3.90
N ARG A 93 -7.38 21.48 -3.61
CA ARG A 93 -7.98 20.16 -3.50
C ARG A 93 -8.01 19.48 -4.87
N PRO A 94 -7.68 18.19 -4.99
CA PRO A 94 -7.63 17.49 -6.28
C PRO A 94 -8.91 17.60 -7.09
N GLU A 95 -10.07 17.65 -6.43
CA GLU A 95 -11.39 17.73 -7.08
C GLU A 95 -11.62 19.09 -7.76
N GLN A 96 -10.84 20.10 -7.40
CA GLN A 96 -10.91 21.46 -7.94
C GLN A 96 -9.86 21.71 -9.04
N ALA A 97 -8.97 20.75 -9.27
CA ALA A 97 -7.91 20.81 -10.26
C ALA A 97 -8.21 19.89 -11.45
N THR A 98 -8.15 20.45 -12.65
CA THR A 98 -8.19 19.67 -13.89
C THR A 98 -6.79 19.58 -14.48
N VAL A 99 -6.31 18.36 -14.73
CA VAL A 99 -5.04 18.14 -15.42
C VAL A 99 -5.22 18.41 -16.91
N VAL A 100 -4.33 19.21 -17.48
CA VAL A 100 -4.32 19.53 -18.91
C VAL A 100 -3.33 18.61 -19.61
N LEU A 101 -3.84 17.84 -20.57
CA LEU A 101 -3.04 16.94 -21.40
C LEU A 101 -2.99 17.48 -22.84
N VAL A 102 -1.86 17.30 -23.50
CA VAL A 102 -1.66 17.68 -24.90
C VAL A 102 -1.18 16.46 -25.70
N TYR A 103 -1.75 16.31 -26.89
CA TYR A 103 -1.31 15.38 -27.92
C TYR A 103 -0.88 16.21 -29.13
N VAL A 104 0.38 16.07 -29.54
CA VAL A 104 0.94 16.79 -30.69
C VAL A 104 1.01 15.83 -31.87
N ASP A 105 -0.01 15.87 -32.73
CA ASP A 105 -0.19 14.90 -33.81
C ASP A 105 0.99 14.86 -34.79
N GLU A 106 1.53 16.02 -35.17
CA GLU A 106 2.66 16.08 -36.10
C GLU A 106 3.93 15.42 -35.53
N GLU A 107 4.28 15.70 -34.28
CA GLU A 107 5.45 15.12 -33.64
C GLU A 107 5.31 13.59 -33.49
N VAL A 108 4.09 13.15 -33.18
CA VAL A 108 3.76 11.72 -33.11
C VAL A 108 3.87 11.06 -34.48
N ARG A 109 3.31 11.69 -35.52
CA ARG A 109 3.33 11.20 -36.89
C ARG A 109 4.77 11.11 -37.41
N GLU A 110 5.59 12.13 -37.19
CA GLU A 110 6.99 12.13 -37.62
C GLU A 110 7.80 11.05 -36.90
N ARG A 111 7.65 10.92 -35.59
CA ARG A 111 8.34 9.86 -34.82
C ARG A 111 7.95 8.46 -35.28
N LYS A 112 6.68 8.25 -35.62
CA LYS A 112 6.19 6.99 -36.19
C LYS A 112 6.76 6.75 -37.58
N ARG A 113 6.80 7.78 -38.43
CA ARG A 113 7.39 7.71 -39.77
C ARG A 113 8.86 7.29 -39.68
N LEU A 114 9.65 7.99 -38.86
CA LEU A 114 11.06 7.66 -38.63
C LEU A 114 11.26 6.23 -38.13
N ARG A 115 10.42 5.77 -37.19
CA ARG A 115 10.49 4.39 -36.70
C ARG A 115 10.19 3.37 -37.81
N ILE A 116 9.22 3.64 -38.68
CA ILE A 116 8.90 2.76 -39.81
C ILE A 116 10.09 2.70 -40.76
N VAL A 117 10.60 3.87 -41.16
CA VAL A 117 11.77 4.00 -42.04
C VAL A 117 12.96 3.20 -41.49
N GLU A 118 13.30 3.39 -40.22
CA GLU A 118 14.38 2.66 -39.55
C GLU A 118 14.10 1.16 -39.49
N SER A 119 12.89 0.75 -39.08
CA SER A 119 12.55 -0.67 -38.91
C SER A 119 12.46 -1.45 -40.22
N TRP A 120 12.11 -0.79 -41.31
CA TRP A 120 11.93 -1.38 -42.64
C TRP A 120 13.12 -1.13 -43.56
N GLY A 121 14.11 -0.35 -43.12
CA GLY A 121 15.29 0.01 -43.90
C GLY A 121 14.95 0.85 -45.13
N LEU A 122 13.92 1.70 -45.03
CA LEU A 122 13.52 2.61 -46.11
C LEU A 122 14.48 3.81 -46.17
N ASP A 123 14.55 4.45 -47.33
CA ASP A 123 15.32 5.67 -47.55
C ASP A 123 14.48 6.92 -47.27
N ASP A 124 15.12 8.09 -47.27
CA ASP A 124 14.48 9.36 -46.90
C ASP A 124 13.37 9.81 -47.88
N THR A 125 13.18 9.10 -49.01
CA THR A 125 12.20 9.42 -50.06
C THR A 125 10.82 8.75 -49.88
N TRP A 126 10.68 7.87 -48.88
CA TRP A 126 9.44 7.19 -48.50
C TRP A 126 8.53 8.00 -47.54
#